data_AF-A0A928HFP1-F1
#
_entry.id   AF-A0A928HFP1-F1
#
_cell.length_a   1.000
_cell.length_b   1.000
_cell.length_c   1.000
_cell.angle_alpha   90.00
_cell.angle_beta   90.00
_cell.angle_gamma   90.00
#
_symmetry.space_group_name_H-M   'P 1'
#
loop_
_entity.id
_entity.type
_entity.pdbx_description
1 polymer ?
#
loop_
_entity_poly.entity_id
_entity_poly.type
_entity_poly.pdbx_seq_one_letter_code
_entity_poly.pdbx_strand_id
1 'polypeptide(L)'
;MNRREVMRSLAVLSAAGMLPGISSAFAEAAKYGLKQSACLWCYGGYMKKNNISLDQFCEAVAKIGVKSLELTNAGQWEVMKKYGLSCAMLPAPMGITRGFNHTKYHEELIVKTKACIDEAVSWGFKNVICMSGNCEGMGKEEGLANCVTGLKEVVPYAEKKGIILCMELLNSHSHKDYMADSTAWCVELTHKLDSPSFKILYDIYHAREMGEDPIKDIREHHDCWGHYHTGGWPGRAEIDLASQELDYAKIMREIAETGYQGWIGQEFVPRRDGLKSLAEAFGICDV
;
A
#
# COMPACT_ATOMS: atom_id res chain seq x y z
N MET A 1 -51.41 -25.10 -13.27
CA MET A 1 -50.01 -25.17 -13.73
C MET A 1 -49.08 -24.73 -12.59
N ASN A 2 -47.89 -25.31 -12.56
CA ASN A 2 -47.09 -25.69 -11.39
C ASN A 2 -45.93 -24.71 -11.11
N ARG A 3 -45.33 -24.77 -9.91
CA ARG A 3 -44.18 -24.01 -9.35
C ARG A 3 -42.85 -24.17 -10.13
N ARG A 4 -42.81 -23.96 -11.46
CA ARG A 4 -41.61 -24.13 -12.30
C ARG A 4 -41.41 -23.08 -13.40
N GLU A 5 -41.72 -21.80 -13.13
CA GLU A 5 -41.44 -20.70 -14.07
C GLU A 5 -40.68 -19.52 -13.43
N VAL A 6 -39.56 -19.82 -12.78
CA VAL A 6 -38.51 -18.81 -12.51
C VAL A 6 -37.17 -19.45 -12.85
N MET A 7 -36.75 -19.30 -14.11
CA MET A 7 -35.36 -19.23 -14.58
C MET A 7 -35.34 -19.49 -16.09
N ARG A 8 -35.49 -18.42 -16.88
CA ARG A 8 -35.00 -18.32 -18.26
C ARG A 8 -35.14 -16.89 -18.75
N SER A 9 -34.15 -16.07 -18.42
CA SER A 9 -33.83 -14.84 -19.15
C SER A 9 -32.45 -14.40 -18.71
N LEU A 10 -31.42 -14.87 -19.43
CA LEU A 10 -30.13 -14.21 -19.62
C LEU A 10 -29.27 -15.13 -20.48
N ALA A 11 -29.31 -14.89 -21.79
CA ALA A 11 -28.25 -15.30 -22.69
C ALA A 11 -28.15 -14.30 -23.84
N VAL A 12 -26.91 -14.06 -24.25
CA VAL A 12 -26.46 -13.36 -25.46
C VAL A 12 -26.24 -11.85 -25.32
N LEU A 13 -25.13 -11.49 -24.67
CA LEU A 13 -24.18 -10.55 -25.25
C LEU A 13 -22.96 -11.35 -25.70
N SER A 14 -22.68 -11.26 -26.99
CA SER A 14 -21.71 -12.03 -27.75
C SER A 14 -20.26 -11.74 -27.32
N ALA A 15 -19.62 -12.74 -26.72
CA ALA A 15 -18.17 -12.84 -26.58
C ALA A 15 -17.57 -13.25 -27.93
N ALA A 16 -17.29 -12.28 -28.80
CA ALA A 16 -16.48 -12.48 -29.99
C ALA A 16 -15.29 -11.52 -29.91
N GLY A 17 -14.19 -11.98 -29.32
CA GLY A 17 -12.95 -11.20 -29.25
C GLY A 17 -11.97 -11.51 -28.11
N MET A 18 -12.25 -12.44 -27.20
CA MET A 18 -11.27 -12.85 -26.20
C MET A 18 -10.53 -14.11 -26.65
N LEU A 19 -9.21 -14.00 -26.75
CA LEU A 19 -8.31 -15.12 -27.03
C LEU A 19 -8.49 -16.25 -26.00
N PRO A 20 -8.48 -17.54 -26.40
CA PRO A 20 -8.82 -18.67 -25.52
C PRO A 20 -7.95 -18.84 -24.27
N GLY A 21 -6.81 -18.15 -24.18
CA GLY A 21 -5.90 -18.21 -23.03
C GLY A 21 -6.12 -17.13 -21.96
N ILE A 22 -6.89 -16.08 -22.26
CA ILE A 22 -7.13 -14.98 -21.31
C ILE A 22 -8.18 -15.40 -20.27
N SER A 23 -9.17 -16.20 -20.69
CA SER A 23 -10.29 -16.63 -19.83
C SER A 23 -9.89 -17.57 -18.69
N SER A 24 -8.82 -18.37 -18.82
CA SER A 24 -8.41 -19.30 -17.76
C SER A 24 -7.61 -18.61 -16.65
N ALA A 25 -6.85 -17.56 -16.97
CA ALA A 25 -6.09 -16.79 -15.99
C ALA A 25 -7.00 -15.97 -15.07
N PHE A 26 -8.11 -15.41 -15.58
CA PHE A 26 -9.09 -14.68 -14.76
C PHE A 26 -10.03 -15.58 -13.96
N ALA A 27 -10.22 -16.84 -14.36
CA ALA A 27 -11.14 -17.76 -13.68
C ALA A 27 -10.54 -18.41 -12.41
N GLU A 28 -9.21 -18.40 -12.27
CA GLU A 28 -8.51 -18.88 -11.07
C GLU A 28 -8.32 -17.76 -10.01
N ALA A 29 -8.69 -16.52 -10.38
CA ALA A 29 -8.22 -15.26 -9.81
C ALA A 29 -9.07 -14.68 -8.65
N ALA A 30 -9.83 -15.52 -7.97
CA ALA A 30 -10.60 -15.12 -6.77
C ALA A 30 -10.34 -16.07 -5.58
N LYS A 31 -9.20 -16.77 -5.59
CA LYS A 31 -8.94 -17.84 -4.64
C LYS A 31 -8.40 -17.32 -3.31
N TYR A 32 -7.67 -16.19 -3.31
CA TYR A 32 -6.93 -15.74 -2.14
C TYR A 32 -7.56 -14.55 -1.42
N GLY A 33 -8.40 -13.76 -2.10
CA GLY A 33 -9.21 -12.72 -1.45
C GLY A 33 -8.38 -11.58 -0.83
N LEU A 34 -7.24 -11.25 -1.43
CA LEU A 34 -6.39 -10.15 -0.99
C LEU A 34 -7.14 -8.82 -1.02
N LYS A 35 -6.97 -8.03 0.04
CA LYS A 35 -7.62 -6.72 0.13
C LYS A 35 -6.76 -5.68 -0.59
N GLN A 36 -7.33 -4.96 -1.54
CA GLN A 36 -6.63 -3.94 -2.28
C GLN A 36 -7.12 -2.53 -1.95
N SER A 37 -6.16 -1.61 -1.85
CA SER A 37 -6.29 -0.19 -1.59
C SER A 37 -5.67 0.60 -2.74
N ALA A 38 -5.91 1.91 -2.83
CA ALA A 38 -5.19 2.76 -3.77
C ALA A 38 -4.73 4.06 -3.10
N CYS A 39 -3.51 4.49 -3.41
CA CYS A 39 -2.94 5.72 -2.85
C CYS A 39 -3.55 6.94 -3.56
N LEU A 40 -4.34 7.75 -2.86
CA LEU A 40 -5.10 8.84 -3.48
C LEU A 40 -4.20 9.88 -4.17
N TRP A 41 -3.02 10.14 -3.60
CA TRP A 41 -2.10 11.16 -4.10
C TRP A 41 -1.65 10.88 -5.54
N CYS A 42 -1.53 9.61 -5.93
CA CYS A 42 -1.13 9.18 -7.27
C CYS A 42 -2.06 9.69 -8.37
N TYR A 43 -3.33 9.92 -8.04
CA TYR A 43 -4.36 10.32 -8.99
C TYR A 43 -4.61 11.82 -9.02
N GLY A 44 -3.95 12.60 -8.14
CA GLY A 44 -4.18 14.05 -8.04
C GLY A 44 -3.95 14.81 -9.36
N GLY A 45 -2.90 14.45 -10.11
CA GLY A 45 -2.63 15.02 -11.43
C GLY A 45 -3.70 14.67 -12.47
N TYR A 46 -4.14 13.40 -12.50
CA TYR A 46 -5.20 12.92 -13.36
C TYR A 46 -6.55 13.59 -13.05
N MET A 47 -6.92 13.64 -11.77
CA MET A 47 -8.16 14.26 -11.31
C MET A 47 -8.21 15.74 -11.68
N LYS A 48 -7.11 16.47 -11.42
CA LYS A 48 -6.99 17.89 -11.78
C LYS A 48 -7.13 18.12 -13.28
N LYS A 49 -6.40 17.33 -14.10
CA LYS A 49 -6.43 17.46 -15.56
C LYS A 49 -7.83 17.25 -16.15
N ASN A 50 -8.62 16.36 -15.55
CA ASN A 50 -9.95 15.99 -16.05
C ASN A 50 -11.10 16.64 -15.27
N ASN A 51 -10.81 17.59 -14.37
CA ASN A 51 -11.80 18.25 -13.51
C ASN A 51 -12.68 17.25 -12.73
N ILE A 52 -12.07 16.20 -12.19
CA ILE A 52 -12.73 15.17 -11.38
C ILE A 52 -12.63 15.57 -9.91
N SER A 53 -13.77 15.73 -9.25
CA SER A 53 -13.84 15.95 -7.80
C SER A 53 -13.50 14.68 -7.02
N LEU A 54 -13.12 14.83 -5.74
CA LEU A 54 -12.90 13.67 -4.86
C LEU A 54 -14.15 12.78 -4.75
N ASP A 55 -15.34 13.39 -4.71
CA ASP A 55 -16.62 12.67 -4.59
C ASP A 55 -16.85 11.77 -5.83
N GLN A 56 -16.67 12.32 -7.04
CA GLN A 56 -16.73 11.54 -8.29
C GLN A 56 -15.65 10.47 -8.37
N PHE A 57 -14.44 10.76 -7.90
CA PHE A 57 -13.36 9.78 -7.88
C PHE A 57 -13.67 8.61 -6.93
N CYS A 58 -14.16 8.90 -5.72
CA CYS A 58 -14.58 7.87 -4.76
C CYS A 58 -15.69 6.98 -5.34
N GLU A 59 -16.69 7.58 -6.00
CA GLU A 59 -17.76 6.82 -6.67
C GLU A 59 -17.19 5.87 -7.74
N ALA A 60 -16.27 6.35 -8.58
CA ALA A 60 -15.68 5.56 -9.65
C ALA A 60 -14.80 4.43 -9.10
N VAL A 61 -13.98 4.70 -8.09
CA VAL A 61 -13.12 3.70 -7.43
C VAL A 61 -13.96 2.62 -6.74
N ALA A 62 -15.04 3.00 -6.06
CA ALA A 62 -15.96 2.03 -5.44
C ALA A 62 -16.63 1.12 -6.49
N LYS A 63 -16.95 1.65 -7.69
CA LYS A 63 -17.48 0.86 -8.83
C LYS A 63 -16.47 -0.14 -9.42
N ILE A 64 -15.16 0.15 -9.33
CA ILE A 64 -14.10 -0.80 -9.72
C ILE A 64 -14.07 -2.00 -8.77
N GLY A 65 -14.46 -1.81 -7.51
CA GLY A 65 -14.46 -2.85 -6.48
C GLY A 65 -13.46 -2.59 -5.35
N VAL A 66 -12.57 -1.60 -5.53
CA VAL A 66 -11.66 -1.12 -4.49
C VAL A 66 -12.44 -0.68 -3.25
N LYS A 67 -11.94 -1.06 -2.07
CA LYS A 67 -12.60 -0.82 -0.78
C LYS A 67 -11.85 0.17 0.12
N SER A 68 -10.66 0.62 -0.30
CA SER A 68 -9.84 1.54 0.47
C SER A 68 -9.15 2.57 -0.42
N LEU A 69 -9.11 3.81 0.05
CA LEU A 69 -8.21 4.86 -0.46
C LEU A 69 -7.31 5.31 0.68
N GLU A 70 -5.99 5.28 0.49
CA GLU A 70 -5.02 5.49 1.56
C GLU A 70 -4.08 6.67 1.31
N LEU A 71 -3.29 6.98 2.35
CA LEU A 71 -2.53 8.22 2.49
C LEU A 71 -3.44 9.46 2.40
N THR A 72 -4.60 9.33 3.03
CA THR A 72 -5.69 10.31 3.07
C THR A 72 -5.80 10.98 4.46
N ASN A 73 -6.67 11.99 4.58
CA ASN A 73 -6.90 12.75 5.82
C ASN A 73 -8.38 12.85 6.19
N ALA A 74 -8.67 13.38 7.39
CA ALA A 74 -10.03 13.53 7.93
C ALA A 74 -11.06 14.16 6.97
N GLY A 75 -10.68 15.21 6.24
CA GLY A 75 -11.58 15.86 5.29
C GLY A 75 -11.94 14.94 4.11
N GLN A 76 -11.03 14.05 3.72
CA GLN A 76 -11.24 13.08 2.64
C GLN A 76 -12.03 11.86 3.12
N TRP A 77 -11.82 11.41 4.37
CA TRP A 77 -12.56 10.28 4.96
C TRP A 77 -14.06 10.54 5.05
N GLU A 78 -14.46 11.78 5.30
CA GLU A 78 -15.85 12.23 5.28
C GLU A 78 -16.54 12.06 3.91
N VAL A 79 -15.78 12.14 2.81
CA VAL A 79 -16.29 11.89 1.45
C VAL A 79 -16.27 10.40 1.15
N MET A 80 -15.15 9.72 1.47
CA MET A 80 -14.94 8.29 1.25
C MET A 80 -16.01 7.41 1.90
N LYS A 81 -16.43 7.75 3.14
CA LYS A 81 -17.44 6.98 3.87
C LYS A 81 -18.79 6.89 3.16
N LYS A 82 -19.15 7.89 2.34
CA LYS A 82 -20.40 7.88 1.55
C LYS A 82 -20.45 6.71 0.56
N TYR A 83 -19.26 6.26 0.13
CA TYR A 83 -19.06 5.20 -0.84
C TYR A 83 -18.60 3.88 -0.19
N GLY A 84 -18.61 3.80 1.15
CA GLY A 84 -18.15 2.62 1.89
C GLY A 84 -16.64 2.37 1.79
N LEU A 85 -15.84 3.39 1.47
CA LEU A 85 -14.39 3.30 1.37
C LEU A 85 -13.73 3.53 2.74
N SER A 86 -12.77 2.68 3.11
CA SER A 86 -11.92 2.84 4.29
C SER A 86 -10.58 3.51 3.95
N CYS A 87 -9.73 3.72 4.97
CA CYS A 87 -8.33 4.09 4.82
C CYS A 87 -7.45 3.00 5.43
N ALA A 88 -6.68 2.29 4.59
CA ALA A 88 -5.84 1.18 5.03
C ALA A 88 -4.49 1.62 5.60
N MET A 89 -4.00 2.82 5.25
CA MET A 89 -2.75 3.40 5.75
C MET A 89 -2.87 4.92 5.88
N LEU A 90 -2.63 5.46 7.08
CA LEU A 90 -2.52 6.91 7.29
C LEU A 90 -1.13 7.42 6.89
N PRO A 91 -1.00 8.69 6.44
CA PRO A 91 0.27 9.29 6.06
C PRO A 91 1.15 9.64 7.27
N ALA A 92 2.46 9.83 7.02
CA ALA A 92 3.42 10.11 8.07
C ALA A 92 3.23 11.55 8.57
N PRO A 93 3.29 11.78 9.89
CA PRO A 93 2.99 13.10 10.48
C PRO A 93 3.96 14.22 10.07
N MET A 94 5.16 13.88 9.57
CA MET A 94 6.23 14.83 9.27
C MET A 94 6.84 14.64 7.87
N GLY A 95 6.14 13.94 6.98
CA GLY A 95 6.65 13.62 5.65
C GLY A 95 7.85 12.66 5.68
N ILE A 96 8.53 12.53 4.54
CA ILE A 96 9.56 11.50 4.31
C ILE A 96 10.91 11.87 4.93
N THR A 97 11.35 13.12 4.78
CA THR A 97 12.75 13.51 5.04
C THR A 97 13.07 13.75 6.52
N ARG A 98 12.05 14.04 7.34
CA ARG A 98 12.18 14.31 8.78
C ARG A 98 11.64 13.11 9.57
N GLY A 99 12.51 12.14 9.82
CA GLY A 99 12.12 10.86 10.45
C GLY A 99 12.89 10.51 11.71
N PHE A 100 12.64 9.30 12.19
CA PHE A 100 13.14 8.80 13.48
C PHE A 100 14.66 8.55 13.51
N ASN A 101 15.38 8.63 12.41
CA ASN A 101 16.84 8.51 12.38
C ASN A 101 17.54 9.71 13.02
N HIS A 102 16.88 10.87 13.12
CA HIS A 102 17.42 12.08 13.72
C HIS A 102 16.77 12.39 15.07
N THR A 103 17.55 12.32 16.14
CA THR A 103 17.10 12.56 17.52
C THR A 103 16.50 13.95 17.74
N LYS A 104 16.96 14.96 17.00
CA LYS A 104 16.40 16.33 17.00
C LYS A 104 14.91 16.39 16.65
N TYR A 105 14.36 15.38 15.97
CA TYR A 105 12.94 15.31 15.62
C TYR A 105 12.11 14.41 16.56
N HIS A 106 12.74 13.67 17.48
CA HIS A 106 12.05 12.64 18.27
C HIS A 106 10.90 13.21 19.09
N GLU A 107 11.09 14.32 19.79
CA GLU A 107 10.03 14.92 20.60
C GLU A 107 8.79 15.24 19.75
N GLU A 108 8.99 15.92 18.61
CA GLU A 108 7.91 16.28 17.70
C GLU A 108 7.25 15.04 17.05
N LEU A 109 8.08 14.08 16.60
CA LEU A 109 7.61 12.83 15.99
C LEU A 109 6.80 11.99 16.98
N ILE A 110 7.23 11.87 18.22
CA ILE A 110 6.52 11.10 19.26
C ILE A 110 5.14 11.71 19.49
N VAL A 111 5.06 13.03 19.67
CA VAL A 111 3.78 13.73 19.89
C VAL A 111 2.85 13.55 18.70
N LYS A 112 3.34 13.82 17.49
CA LYS A 112 2.49 13.76 16.28
C LYS A 112 2.11 12.34 15.90
N THR A 113 3.01 11.37 16.05
CA THR A 113 2.68 9.96 15.77
C THR A 113 1.63 9.45 16.75
N LYS A 114 1.69 9.81 18.04
CA LYS A 114 0.63 9.48 19.00
C LYS A 114 -0.71 10.11 18.62
N ALA A 115 -0.71 11.35 18.13
CA ALA A 115 -1.92 12.00 17.63
C ALA A 115 -2.49 11.29 16.39
N CYS A 116 -1.66 10.88 15.43
CA CYS A 116 -2.09 10.09 14.27
C CYS A 116 -2.63 8.71 14.67
N ILE A 117 -2.04 8.06 15.69
CA ILE A 117 -2.55 6.81 16.27
C ILE A 117 -3.96 7.04 16.83
N ASP A 118 -4.17 8.10 17.62
CA ASP A 118 -5.49 8.41 18.18
C ASP A 118 -6.52 8.75 17.11
N GLU A 119 -6.11 9.45 16.06
CA GLU A 119 -6.95 9.73 14.90
C GLU A 119 -7.34 8.44 14.17
N ALA A 120 -6.38 7.55 13.87
CA ALA A 120 -6.65 6.25 13.26
C ALA A 120 -7.66 5.44 14.08
N VAL A 121 -7.48 5.38 15.40
CA VAL A 121 -8.40 4.70 16.32
C VAL A 121 -9.80 5.29 16.24
N SER A 122 -9.93 6.62 16.25
CA SER A 122 -11.24 7.29 16.20
C SER A 122 -12.05 6.97 14.93
N TRP A 123 -11.36 6.63 13.85
CA TRP A 123 -11.94 6.24 12.57
C TRP A 123 -11.99 4.73 12.33
N GLY A 124 -11.50 3.93 13.29
CA GLY A 124 -11.45 2.47 13.16
C GLY A 124 -10.37 1.95 12.20
N PHE A 125 -9.43 2.79 11.79
CA PHE A 125 -8.29 2.42 10.97
C PHE A 125 -7.20 1.74 11.81
N LYS A 126 -6.27 1.03 11.15
CA LYS A 126 -5.34 0.11 11.82
C LYS A 126 -3.86 0.44 11.64
N ASN A 127 -3.49 1.18 10.61
CA ASN A 127 -2.10 1.39 10.28
C ASN A 127 -1.78 2.87 10.11
N VAL A 128 -0.62 3.26 10.63
CA VAL A 128 -0.05 4.60 10.47
C VAL A 128 1.37 4.44 9.96
N ILE A 129 1.68 5.09 8.85
CA ILE A 129 3.03 5.08 8.29
C ILE A 129 3.97 5.93 9.16
N CYS A 130 5.22 5.51 9.28
CA CYS A 130 6.30 6.31 9.84
C CYS A 130 7.52 6.28 8.92
N MET A 131 8.44 7.21 9.10
CA MET A 131 9.55 7.42 8.17
C MET A 131 10.88 7.37 8.90
N SER A 132 11.90 6.82 8.24
CA SER A 132 13.25 6.85 8.80
C SER A 132 13.83 8.26 8.74
N GLY A 133 13.59 9.00 7.67
CA GLY A 133 14.22 10.30 7.40
C GLY A 133 15.42 10.17 6.46
N ASN A 134 15.96 11.32 6.06
CA ASN A 134 17.19 11.42 5.27
C ASN A 134 18.42 11.23 6.18
N CYS A 135 19.50 10.66 5.66
CA CYS A 135 20.73 10.41 6.41
C CYS A 135 21.43 11.71 6.81
N GLU A 136 21.45 12.74 5.96
CA GLU A 136 22.19 13.99 6.21
C GLU A 136 23.68 13.73 6.57
N GLY A 137 24.29 12.69 5.97
CA GLY A 137 25.66 12.25 6.26
C GLY A 137 25.81 11.24 7.42
N MET A 138 24.72 10.88 8.08
CA MET A 138 24.68 9.86 9.15
C MET A 138 24.91 8.45 8.61
N GLY A 139 25.65 7.62 9.36
CA GLY A 139 25.84 6.21 9.04
C GLY A 139 24.57 5.38 9.29
N LYS A 140 24.41 4.27 8.53
CA LYS A 140 23.22 3.39 8.61
C LYS A 140 23.01 2.78 10.00
N GLU A 141 24.10 2.41 10.69
CA GLU A 141 24.05 1.83 12.04
C GLU A 141 23.57 2.86 13.08
N GLU A 142 24.11 4.08 13.03
CA GLU A 142 23.69 5.18 13.90
C GLU A 142 22.21 5.55 13.65
N GLY A 143 21.82 5.67 12.37
CA GLY A 143 20.44 5.94 12.00
C GLY A 143 19.47 4.87 12.48
N LEU A 144 19.87 3.60 12.41
CA LEU A 144 19.08 2.49 12.93
C LEU A 144 18.95 2.56 14.45
N ALA A 145 20.04 2.79 15.17
CA ALA A 145 20.02 2.94 16.63
C ALA A 145 19.14 4.11 17.09
N ASN A 146 19.19 5.23 16.37
CA ASN A 146 18.32 6.38 16.62
C ASN A 146 16.85 6.06 16.33
N CYS A 147 16.55 5.36 15.23
CA CYS A 147 15.19 4.91 14.93
C CYS A 147 14.64 4.04 16.05
N VAL A 148 15.42 3.04 16.51
CA VAL A 148 15.04 2.17 17.63
C VAL A 148 14.76 2.99 18.88
N THR A 149 15.63 3.95 19.21
CA THR A 149 15.47 4.80 20.40
C THR A 149 14.16 5.59 20.35
N GLY A 150 13.90 6.29 19.25
CA GLY A 150 12.68 7.11 19.14
C GLY A 150 11.40 6.29 19.03
N LEU A 151 11.43 5.16 18.32
CA LEU A 151 10.25 4.31 18.13
C LEU A 151 9.87 3.54 19.40
N LYS A 152 10.83 3.19 20.27
CA LYS A 152 10.55 2.56 21.58
C LYS A 152 9.64 3.40 22.49
N GLU A 153 9.58 4.72 22.27
CA GLU A 153 8.70 5.64 23.01
C GLU A 153 7.26 5.70 22.48
N VAL A 154 7.00 5.12 21.30
CA VAL A 154 5.70 5.18 20.59
C VAL A 154 5.10 3.79 20.37
N VAL A 155 5.91 2.78 20.05
CA VAL A 155 5.45 1.41 19.75
C VAL A 155 4.59 0.83 20.88
N PRO A 156 4.93 0.95 22.18
CA PRO A 156 4.04 0.48 23.26
C PRO A 156 2.68 1.19 23.29
N TYR A 157 2.63 2.46 22.86
CA TYR A 157 1.38 3.20 22.75
C TYR A 157 0.53 2.68 21.58
N ALA A 158 1.16 2.44 20.43
CA ALA A 158 0.51 1.83 19.27
C ALA A 158 -0.08 0.45 19.62
N GLU A 159 0.67 -0.36 20.36
CA GLU A 159 0.22 -1.68 20.84
C GLU A 159 -0.99 -1.60 21.76
N LYS A 160 -0.96 -0.72 22.76
CA LYS A 160 -2.12 -0.46 23.64
C LYS A 160 -3.37 -0.03 22.86
N LYS A 161 -3.18 0.62 21.71
CA LYS A 161 -4.24 1.15 20.84
C LYS A 161 -4.65 0.19 19.73
N GLY A 162 -3.95 -0.94 19.57
CA GLY A 162 -4.18 -1.90 18.48
C GLY A 162 -3.90 -1.30 17.10
N ILE A 163 -2.91 -0.41 17.00
CA ILE A 163 -2.42 0.20 15.75
C ILE A 163 -1.05 -0.38 15.42
N ILE A 164 -0.80 -0.63 14.14
CA ILE A 164 0.52 -1.01 13.63
C ILE A 164 1.18 0.23 13.02
N LEU A 165 2.39 0.55 13.49
CA LEU A 165 3.26 1.51 12.83
C LEU A 165 4.02 0.81 11.71
N CYS A 166 3.93 1.35 10.50
CA CYS A 166 4.62 0.78 9.34
C CYS A 166 5.71 1.74 8.85
N MET A 167 6.99 1.39 8.99
CA MET A 167 8.06 2.20 8.38
C MET A 167 8.17 1.87 6.89
N GLU A 168 8.19 2.88 6.03
CA GLU A 168 8.26 2.64 4.58
C GLU A 168 9.68 2.52 4.06
N LEU A 169 9.90 1.46 3.27
CA LEU A 169 11.11 1.24 2.47
C LEU A 169 11.02 2.07 1.18
N LEU A 170 11.98 2.96 0.95
CA LEU A 170 12.05 3.81 -0.25
C LEU A 170 13.38 3.65 -0.96
N ASN A 171 13.41 3.76 -2.29
CA ASN A 171 14.66 3.65 -3.06
C ASN A 171 15.49 4.96 -3.03
N SER A 172 16.81 4.80 -3.08
CA SER A 172 17.77 5.92 -3.13
C SER A 172 17.87 6.61 -4.50
N HIS A 173 17.20 6.09 -5.53
CA HIS A 173 17.17 6.71 -6.87
C HIS A 173 16.26 7.95 -6.92
N SER A 174 15.04 7.80 -6.39
CA SER A 174 14.00 8.82 -6.34
C SER A 174 13.93 9.54 -4.98
N HIS A 175 14.35 8.86 -3.90
CA HIS A 175 14.48 9.42 -2.55
C HIS A 175 15.95 9.44 -2.13
N LYS A 176 16.74 10.26 -2.82
CA LYS A 176 18.16 10.43 -2.51
C LYS A 176 18.35 10.74 -1.03
N ASP A 177 19.38 10.12 -0.44
CA ASP A 177 19.75 10.28 0.97
C ASP A 177 18.80 9.60 1.97
N TYR A 178 17.80 8.82 1.55
CA TYR A 178 16.89 8.15 2.50
C TYR A 178 17.55 7.02 3.31
N MET A 179 17.19 6.90 4.60
CA MET A 179 17.82 5.96 5.53
C MET A 179 17.31 4.51 5.38
N ALA A 180 16.00 4.27 5.29
CA ALA A 180 15.41 2.94 5.14
C ALA A 180 15.30 2.53 3.65
N ASP A 181 16.44 2.35 2.98
CA ASP A 181 16.52 2.08 1.54
C ASP A 181 16.98 0.67 1.16
N SER A 182 16.95 -0.27 2.11
CA SER A 182 17.22 -1.69 1.84
C SER A 182 16.39 -2.59 2.74
N THR A 183 16.07 -3.77 2.22
CA THR A 183 15.35 -4.82 2.94
C THR A 183 16.10 -5.23 4.21
N ALA A 184 17.42 -5.43 4.11
CA ALA A 184 18.24 -5.85 5.25
C ALA A 184 18.17 -4.87 6.42
N TRP A 185 18.24 -3.57 6.16
CA TRP A 185 18.13 -2.54 7.19
C TRP A 185 16.74 -2.52 7.85
N CYS A 186 15.68 -2.67 7.03
CA CYS A 186 14.30 -2.68 7.52
C CYS A 186 13.99 -3.93 8.37
N VAL A 187 14.50 -5.10 7.98
CA VAL A 187 14.39 -6.35 8.75
C VAL A 187 15.13 -6.22 10.09
N GLU A 188 16.36 -5.68 10.09
CA GLU A 188 17.10 -5.47 11.33
C GLU A 188 16.35 -4.52 12.29
N LEU A 189 15.79 -3.41 11.79
CA LEU A 189 14.99 -2.50 12.62
C LEU A 189 13.79 -3.22 13.24
N THR A 190 13.09 -4.04 12.46
CA THR A 190 11.93 -4.82 12.93
C THR A 190 12.34 -5.76 14.07
N HIS A 191 13.44 -6.51 13.91
CA HIS A 191 13.95 -7.40 14.96
C HIS A 191 14.41 -6.65 16.21
N LYS A 192 15.00 -5.45 16.10
CA LYS A 192 15.42 -4.67 17.28
C LYS A 192 14.27 -4.05 18.05
N LEU A 193 13.13 -3.82 17.40
CA LEU A 193 11.92 -3.30 18.05
C LEU A 193 11.05 -4.42 18.63
N ASP A 194 11.04 -5.60 18.02
CA ASP A 194 10.42 -6.84 18.53
C ASP A 194 9.01 -6.61 19.09
N SER A 195 8.13 -6.02 18.28
CA SER A 195 6.75 -5.75 18.66
C SER A 195 5.79 -6.10 17.53
N PRO A 196 4.61 -6.68 17.83
CA PRO A 196 3.57 -6.90 16.83
C PRO A 196 2.99 -5.59 16.26
N SER A 197 3.23 -4.45 16.93
CA SER A 197 2.72 -3.13 16.54
C SER A 197 3.75 -2.26 15.82
N PHE A 198 4.87 -2.85 15.42
CA PHE A 198 5.80 -2.27 14.46
C PHE A 198 6.07 -3.25 13.33
N LYS A 199 5.95 -2.76 12.09
CA LYS A 199 6.22 -3.49 10.87
C LYS A 199 6.83 -2.55 9.83
N ILE A 200 7.14 -3.09 8.67
CA ILE A 200 7.59 -2.34 7.50
C ILE A 200 6.46 -2.29 6.49
N LEU A 201 6.28 -1.11 5.87
CA LEU A 201 5.58 -0.98 4.61
C LEU A 201 6.58 -1.36 3.51
N TYR A 202 6.39 -2.54 2.93
CA TYR A 202 7.24 -3.05 1.87
C TYR A 202 6.70 -2.59 0.51
N ASP A 203 7.28 -1.50 -0.02
CA ASP A 203 7.00 -1.06 -1.39
C ASP A 203 7.86 -1.87 -2.37
N ILE A 204 7.18 -2.68 -3.18
CA ILE A 204 7.77 -3.59 -4.15
C ILE A 204 8.53 -2.84 -5.25
N TYR A 205 8.03 -1.67 -5.68
CA TYR A 205 8.71 -0.85 -6.68
C TYR A 205 10.04 -0.34 -6.12
N HIS A 206 10.05 0.10 -4.86
CA HIS A 206 11.26 0.61 -4.22
C HIS A 206 12.32 -0.47 -4.02
N ALA A 207 11.95 -1.64 -3.49
CA ALA A 207 12.87 -2.77 -3.37
C ALA A 207 13.44 -3.17 -4.74
N ARG A 208 12.59 -3.25 -5.77
CA ARG A 208 13.05 -3.59 -7.12
C ARG A 208 13.99 -2.56 -7.73
N GLU A 209 13.73 -1.27 -7.55
CA GLU A 209 14.63 -0.20 -8.01
C GLU A 209 16.02 -0.28 -7.34
N MET A 210 16.09 -0.79 -6.12
CA MET A 210 17.36 -1.05 -5.42
C MET A 210 18.03 -2.36 -5.85
N GLY A 211 17.47 -3.08 -6.83
CA GLY A 211 18.01 -4.33 -7.35
C GLY A 211 17.69 -5.55 -6.49
N GLU A 212 16.77 -5.43 -5.54
CA GLU A 212 16.35 -6.54 -4.70
C GLU A 212 15.38 -7.50 -5.45
N ASP A 213 15.13 -8.67 -4.87
CA ASP A 213 14.21 -9.68 -5.40
C ASP A 213 12.95 -9.73 -4.51
N PRO A 214 11.85 -9.09 -4.92
CA PRO A 214 10.64 -9.03 -4.11
C PRO A 214 10.07 -10.39 -3.74
N ILE A 215 10.17 -11.40 -4.61
CA ILE A 215 9.62 -12.73 -4.32
C ILE A 215 10.42 -13.41 -3.22
N LYS A 216 11.74 -13.28 -3.27
CA LYS A 216 12.63 -13.80 -2.22
C LYS A 216 12.36 -13.08 -0.90
N ASP A 217 12.30 -11.75 -0.91
CA ASP A 217 12.08 -10.94 0.29
C ASP A 217 10.71 -11.21 0.93
N ILE A 218 9.65 -11.37 0.12
CA ILE A 218 8.33 -11.75 0.62
C ILE A 218 8.39 -13.11 1.31
N ARG A 219 9.00 -14.12 0.68
CA ARG A 219 9.08 -15.47 1.27
C ARG A 219 9.88 -15.49 2.58
N GLU A 220 11.04 -14.85 2.59
CA GLU A 220 11.99 -14.92 3.71
C GLU A 220 11.60 -14.01 4.88
N HIS A 221 10.92 -12.90 4.62
CA HIS A 221 10.74 -11.83 5.62
C HIS A 221 9.29 -11.38 5.80
N HIS A 222 8.29 -12.17 5.38
CA HIS A 222 6.86 -11.84 5.51
C HIS A 222 6.42 -11.40 6.90
N ASP A 223 7.02 -11.96 7.95
CA ASP A 223 6.73 -11.56 9.33
C ASP A 223 7.10 -10.10 9.62
N CYS A 224 7.96 -9.46 8.82
CA CYS A 224 8.31 -8.05 8.96
C CYS A 224 7.33 -7.12 8.22
N TRP A 225 6.57 -7.63 7.26
CA TRP A 225 5.72 -6.83 6.37
C TRP A 225 4.35 -6.59 6.99
N GLY A 226 3.99 -5.33 7.21
CA GLY A 226 2.70 -4.92 7.78
C GLY A 226 1.74 -4.35 6.74
N HIS A 227 2.30 -3.88 5.63
CA HIS A 227 1.58 -3.36 4.47
C HIS A 227 2.45 -3.47 3.23
N TYR A 228 1.83 -3.59 2.07
CA TYR A 228 2.53 -3.61 0.79
C TYR A 228 2.07 -2.45 -0.06
N HIS A 229 3.01 -1.76 -0.68
CA HIS A 229 2.71 -0.93 -1.84
C HIS A 229 3.21 -1.61 -3.12
N THR A 230 2.48 -1.38 -4.20
CA THR A 230 2.83 -1.80 -5.56
C THR A 230 3.06 -0.57 -6.43
N GLY A 231 3.78 -0.74 -7.54
CA GLY A 231 3.88 0.28 -8.57
C GLY A 231 4.63 -0.24 -9.78
N GLY A 232 4.14 0.01 -10.99
CA GLY A 232 4.74 -0.55 -12.20
C GLY A 232 6.26 -0.34 -12.26
N TRP A 233 7.01 -1.42 -12.45
CA TRP A 233 8.43 -1.37 -12.71
C TRP A 233 8.74 -1.87 -14.13
N PRO A 234 9.43 -1.09 -14.97
CA PRO A 234 10.04 0.21 -14.65
C PRO A 234 9.08 1.41 -14.62
N GLY A 235 9.42 2.43 -13.82
CA GLY A 235 8.93 3.80 -13.98
C GLY A 235 7.77 4.28 -13.09
N ARG A 236 7.41 3.55 -12.03
CA ARG A 236 6.33 3.85 -11.07
C ARG A 236 5.01 4.19 -11.77
N ALA A 237 4.76 3.54 -12.91
CA ALA A 237 3.59 3.77 -13.76
C ALA A 237 2.53 2.69 -13.52
N GLU A 238 1.42 2.76 -14.25
CA GLU A 238 0.39 1.73 -14.19
C GLU A 238 0.94 0.30 -14.27
N ILE A 239 0.31 -0.61 -13.52
CA ILE A 239 0.59 -2.03 -13.63
C ILE A 239 -0.21 -2.56 -14.81
N ASP A 240 0.50 -3.00 -15.85
CA ASP A 240 -0.05 -3.67 -17.02
C ASP A 240 0.84 -4.84 -17.47
N LEU A 241 0.31 -5.70 -18.34
CA LEU A 241 1.02 -6.89 -18.81
C LEU A 241 1.99 -6.62 -19.97
N ALA A 242 1.98 -5.40 -20.54
CA ALA A 242 2.68 -5.10 -21.78
C ALA A 242 4.00 -4.37 -21.55
N SER A 243 4.06 -3.50 -20.54
CA SER A 243 5.16 -2.58 -20.30
C SER A 243 5.92 -2.82 -19.00
N GLN A 244 5.40 -3.70 -18.13
CA GLN A 244 5.99 -3.98 -16.82
C GLN A 244 6.81 -5.28 -16.84
N GLU A 245 7.95 -5.26 -16.15
CA GLU A 245 8.84 -6.43 -16.04
C GLU A 245 8.55 -7.29 -14.81
N LEU A 246 7.88 -6.73 -13.79
CA LEU A 246 7.44 -7.49 -12.62
C LEU A 246 6.14 -8.24 -12.88
N ASP A 247 6.13 -9.55 -12.59
CA ASP A 247 4.92 -10.38 -12.61
C ASP A 247 4.11 -10.16 -11.33
N TYR A 248 3.23 -9.16 -11.36
CA TYR A 248 2.40 -8.80 -10.22
C TYR A 248 1.42 -9.89 -9.80
N ALA A 249 0.87 -10.66 -10.73
CA ALA A 249 -0.01 -11.77 -10.39
C ALA A 249 0.75 -12.84 -9.58
N LYS A 250 2.00 -13.14 -9.97
CA LYS A 250 2.88 -14.01 -9.17
C LYS A 250 3.18 -13.40 -7.81
N ILE A 251 3.59 -12.14 -7.75
CA ILE A 251 3.91 -11.46 -6.48
C ILE A 251 2.71 -11.51 -5.52
N MET A 252 1.49 -11.25 -6.00
CA MET A 252 0.28 -11.35 -5.16
C MET A 252 0.05 -12.76 -4.63
N ARG A 253 0.28 -13.82 -5.44
CA ARG A 253 0.19 -15.21 -4.96
C ARG A 253 1.22 -15.50 -3.87
N GLU A 254 2.47 -15.04 -4.04
CA GLU A 254 3.51 -15.20 -3.02
C GLU A 254 3.10 -14.50 -1.71
N ILE A 255 2.55 -13.28 -1.78
CA ILE A 255 2.01 -12.58 -0.60
C ILE A 255 0.87 -13.38 0.04
N ALA A 256 -0.08 -13.88 -0.75
CA ALA A 256 -1.19 -14.66 -0.23
C ALA A 256 -0.75 -15.95 0.45
N GLU A 257 0.28 -16.62 -0.07
CA GLU A 257 0.84 -17.86 0.49
C GLU A 257 1.48 -17.67 1.87
N THR A 258 1.90 -16.44 2.21
CA THR A 258 2.35 -16.08 3.58
C THR A 258 1.21 -16.02 4.60
N GLY A 259 -0.04 -16.05 4.14
CA GLY A 259 -1.22 -15.86 4.97
C GLY A 259 -1.54 -14.38 5.27
N TYR A 260 -0.91 -13.43 4.59
CA TYR A 260 -1.15 -11.99 4.77
C TYR A 260 -2.64 -11.62 4.64
N GLN A 261 -3.19 -10.92 5.65
CA GLN A 261 -4.62 -10.54 5.73
C GLN A 261 -4.84 -9.02 5.67
N GLY A 262 -3.77 -8.25 5.54
CA GLY A 262 -3.80 -6.79 5.46
C GLY A 262 -4.19 -6.30 4.07
N TRP A 263 -3.87 -5.04 3.79
CA TRP A 263 -4.17 -4.39 2.52
C TRP A 263 -2.92 -4.29 1.64
N ILE A 264 -3.14 -4.19 0.33
CA ILE A 264 -2.11 -3.94 -0.66
C ILE A 264 -2.47 -2.64 -1.38
N GLY A 265 -1.63 -1.63 -1.26
CA GLY A 265 -1.80 -0.31 -1.84
C GLY A 265 -1.30 -0.22 -3.28
N GLN A 266 -2.19 0.12 -4.20
CA GLN A 266 -1.83 0.46 -5.58
C GLN A 266 -1.25 1.88 -5.62
N GLU A 267 0.09 1.99 -5.68
CA GLU A 267 0.83 3.25 -5.58
C GLU A 267 1.69 3.54 -6.82
N PHE A 268 1.01 3.83 -7.93
CA PHE A 268 1.62 4.24 -9.17
C PHE A 268 1.02 5.52 -9.74
N VAL A 269 1.81 6.29 -10.48
CA VAL A 269 1.33 7.50 -11.16
C VAL A 269 0.95 7.16 -12.60
N PRO A 270 -0.36 7.12 -12.93
CA PRO A 270 -0.81 6.69 -14.26
C PRO A 270 -0.37 7.68 -15.34
N ARG A 271 0.15 7.15 -16.46
CA ARG A 271 0.52 7.94 -17.65
C ARG A 271 -0.64 8.08 -18.63
N ARG A 272 -1.64 7.21 -18.53
CA ARG A 272 -2.90 7.24 -19.28
C ARG A 272 -4.08 7.55 -18.36
N ASP A 273 -5.28 7.14 -18.76
CA ASP A 273 -6.48 7.33 -17.94
C ASP A 273 -6.35 6.60 -16.59
N GLY A 274 -6.37 7.37 -15.49
CA GLY A 274 -6.07 6.85 -14.16
C GLY A 274 -7.08 5.82 -13.65
N LEU A 275 -8.37 5.99 -13.95
CA LEU A 275 -9.39 5.02 -13.52
C LEU A 275 -9.27 3.70 -14.28
N LYS A 276 -8.96 3.74 -15.59
CA LYS A 276 -8.67 2.53 -16.37
C LYS A 276 -7.40 1.84 -15.88
N SER A 277 -6.34 2.59 -15.62
CA SER A 277 -5.09 2.05 -15.08
C SER A 277 -5.31 1.38 -13.72
N LEU A 278 -6.09 1.99 -12.82
CA LEU A 278 -6.44 1.39 -11.54
C LEU A 278 -7.27 0.11 -11.70
N ALA A 279 -8.27 0.11 -12.57
CA ALA A 279 -9.09 -1.08 -12.81
C ALA A 279 -8.27 -2.26 -13.35
N GLU A 280 -7.32 -1.99 -14.26
CA GLU A 280 -6.42 -2.99 -14.81
C GLU A 280 -5.45 -3.53 -13.75
N ALA A 281 -4.79 -2.65 -12.99
CA ALA A 281 -3.92 -3.05 -11.88
C ALA A 281 -4.67 -3.87 -10.83
N PHE A 282 -5.88 -3.45 -10.47
CA PHE A 282 -6.74 -4.16 -9.53
C PHE A 282 -7.03 -5.59 -10.03
N GLY A 283 -7.40 -5.74 -11.31
CA GLY A 283 -7.69 -7.04 -11.92
C GLY A 283 -6.47 -7.94 -12.10
N ILE A 284 -5.27 -7.38 -12.33
CA ILE A 284 -4.02 -8.17 -12.39
C ILE A 284 -3.63 -8.68 -10.99
N CYS A 285 -3.89 -7.87 -9.96
CA CYS A 285 -3.57 -8.21 -8.58
C CYS A 285 -4.68 -8.98 -7.84
N ASP A 286 -5.85 -9.16 -8.44
CA ASP A 286 -6.92 -10.00 -7.92
C ASP A 286 -6.58 -11.46 -8.27
N VAL A 287 -6.14 -12.25 -7.29
CA VAL A 287 -5.72 -13.66 -7.44
C VAL A 287 -6.51 -14.60 -6.54
#